data_AF-A0A843HRP8-F1
#
_entry.id   AF-A0A843HRP8-F1
#
_cell.length_a   1.000
_cell.length_b   1.000
_cell.length_c   1.000
_cell.angle_alpha   90.00
_cell.angle_beta   90.00
_cell.angle_gamma   90.00
#
_symmetry.space_group_name_H-M   'P 1'
#
loop_
_entity.id
_entity.type
_entity.pdbx_description
1 polymer ?
#
loop_
_entity_poly.entity_id
_entity_poly.type
_entity_poly.pdbx_seq_one_letter_code
_entity_poly.pdbx_strand_id
1 'polypeptide(L)' 'MKSFLGSTIVEERGVIYIAETREDAEKVLARVKRIYADFNVFILDLSNPEDKIYAIDIDPDLGDFNKGFAIVVSVS' A
#
# COMPACT_ATOMS: atom_id res chain seq x y z
N MET A 1 -26.34 -10.56 2.90
CA MET A 1 -25.14 -10.61 2.04
C MET A 1 -25.10 -9.38 1.15
N LYS A 2 -24.13 -8.50 1.41
CA LYS A 2 -23.52 -7.57 0.45
C LYS A 2 -22.07 -7.42 0.93
N SER A 3 -21.15 -8.04 0.21
CA SER A 3 -19.71 -7.83 0.36
C SER A 3 -19.36 -6.54 -0.38
N PHE A 4 -18.77 -5.56 0.31
CA PHE A 4 -18.21 -4.37 -0.31
C PHE A 4 -17.09 -3.83 0.58
N LEU A 5 -15.84 -3.99 0.09
CA LEU A 5 -14.68 -3.14 0.38
C LEU A 5 -14.55 -2.70 1.84
N GLY A 6 -14.14 -3.63 2.68
CA GLY A 6 -13.82 -3.37 4.08
C GLY A 6 -12.64 -4.23 4.50
N SER A 7 -11.56 -4.25 3.72
CA SER A 7 -10.26 -4.57 4.29
C SER A 7 -9.96 -3.45 5.28
N THR A 8 -10.41 -3.66 6.51
CA THR A 8 -9.56 -3.54 7.68
C THR A 8 -8.66 -2.31 7.66
N ILE A 9 -9.24 -1.12 7.77
CA ILE A 9 -8.57 0.01 8.45
C ILE A 9 -8.54 -0.33 9.95
N VAL A 10 -7.96 -1.47 10.32
CA VAL A 10 -7.81 -1.88 11.73
C VAL A 10 -6.49 -1.34 12.29
N GLU A 11 -5.57 -0.90 11.43
CA GLU A 11 -4.27 -0.34 11.83
C GLU A 11 -3.98 1.05 11.25
N GLU A 12 -4.97 1.95 11.14
CA GLU A 12 -4.73 3.33 10.65
C GLU A 12 -3.95 3.38 9.30
N ARG A 13 -3.89 2.27 8.56
CA ARG A 13 -2.99 2.02 7.44
C ARG A 13 -3.71 1.11 6.46
N GLY A 14 -3.44 1.30 5.17
CA GLY A 14 -4.02 0.47 4.13
C GLY A 14 -3.22 0.53 2.84
N VAL A 15 -3.13 -0.62 2.18
CA VAL A 15 -2.55 -0.75 0.84
C VAL A 15 -3.64 -0.41 -0.18
N ILE A 16 -3.37 0.54 -1.07
CA ILE A 16 -4.36 1.03 -2.06
C ILE A 16 -4.05 0.53 -3.47
N TYR A 17 -2.79 0.20 -3.75
CA TYR A 17 -2.37 -0.26 -5.06
C TYR A 17 -1.04 -1.03 -4.99
N ILE A 18 -0.84 -1.97 -5.91
CA ILE A 18 0.43 -2.67 -6.11
C ILE A 18 0.85 -2.44 -7.56
N ALA A 19 2.06 -1.92 -7.75
CA ALA A 19 2.67 -1.70 -9.06
C ALA A 19 3.79 -2.72 -9.30
N GLU A 20 4.00 -3.11 -10.55
CA GLU A 20 5.16 -3.96 -10.91
C GLU A 20 6.46 -3.15 -11.02
N THR A 21 6.37 -1.89 -11.44
CA THR A 21 7.50 -1.00 -11.67
C THR A 21 7.46 0.21 -10.74
N ARG A 22 8.65 0.73 -10.41
CA ARG A 22 8.78 1.93 -9.57
C ARG A 22 8.16 3.15 -10.24
N GLU A 23 8.32 3.27 -11.55
CA GLU A 23 7.79 4.40 -12.32
C GLU A 23 6.26 4.46 -12.25
N ASP A 24 5.59 3.31 -12.36
CA ASP A 24 4.14 3.25 -12.23
C ASP A 24 3.68 3.53 -10.80
N ALA A 25 4.43 3.01 -9.81
CA ALA A 25 4.18 3.30 -8.39
C ALA A 25 4.24 4.80 -8.11
N GLU A 26 5.23 5.51 -8.64
CA GLU A 26 5.40 6.96 -8.47
C GLU A 26 4.27 7.77 -9.14
N LYS A 27 3.81 7.35 -10.33
CA LYS A 27 2.65 7.96 -11.00
C LYS A 27 1.38 7.80 -10.16
N VAL A 28 1.16 6.62 -9.59
CA VAL A 28 -0.01 6.36 -8.73
C VAL A 28 0.12 7.12 -7.42
N LEU A 29 1.29 7.12 -6.78
CA LEU A 29 1.58 7.87 -5.56
C LEU A 29 1.21 9.35 -5.71
N ALA A 30 1.61 9.98 -6.82
CA ALA A 30 1.30 11.39 -7.10
C ALA A 30 -0.21 11.65 -7.21
N ARG A 31 -1.00 10.68 -7.68
CA ARG A 31 -2.46 10.77 -7.73
C ARG A 31 -3.08 10.55 -6.35
N VAL A 32 -2.64 9.51 -5.64
CA VAL A 32 -3.14 9.15 -4.31
C VAL A 32 -2.88 10.28 -3.31
N LYS A 33 -1.70 10.91 -3.34
CA LYS A 33 -1.38 12.09 -2.51
C LYS A 33 -2.35 13.27 -2.70
N ARG A 34 -2.94 13.42 -3.89
CA ARG A 34 -3.94 14.49 -4.12
C ARG A 34 -5.31 14.13 -3.57
N ILE A 35 -5.65 12.84 -3.56
CA ILE A 35 -6.93 12.33 -3.06
C ILE A 35 -6.92 12.27 -1.54
N TYR A 36 -5.82 11.80 -0.97
CA TYR A 36 -5.59 11.63 0.47
C TYR A 36 -4.60 12.68 1.00
N ALA A 37 -4.92 13.96 0.76
CA ALA A 37 -4.00 15.07 1.09
C ALA A 37 -3.66 15.19 2.58
N ASP A 38 -4.58 14.74 3.45
CA ASP A 38 -4.43 14.81 4.91
C ASP A 38 -3.80 13.54 5.51
N PHE A 39 -3.41 12.57 4.68
CA PHE A 39 -2.82 11.30 5.11
C PHE A 39 -1.38 11.15 4.63
N ASN A 40 -0.60 10.34 5.35
CA ASN A 40 0.73 9.95 4.92
C ASN A 40 0.61 8.89 3.82
N VAL A 41 1.08 9.24 2.62
CA VAL A 41 1.10 8.33 1.47
C VAL A 41 2.54 8.06 1.04
N PHE A 42 2.92 6.79 1.00
CA PHE A 42 4.28 6.35 0.64
C PHE A 42 4.28 5.02 -0.13
N ILE A 43 5.47 4.65 -0.63
CA ILE A 43 5.70 3.41 -1.39
C ILE A 43 6.56 2.49 -0.53
N LEU A 44 6.24 1.20 -0.52
CA LEU A 44 7.05 0.12 0.01
C LEU A 44 7.57 -0.74 -1.14
N ASP A 45 8.86 -1.06 -1.14
CA ASP A 45 9.47 -1.96 -2.12
C ASP A 45 9.40 -3.41 -1.63
N LEU A 46 8.56 -4.23 -2.26
CA LEU A 46 8.34 -5.63 -1.85
C LEU A 46 9.55 -6.54 -2.13
N SER A 47 10.57 -6.04 -2.83
CA SER A 47 11.86 -6.71 -2.96
C SER A 47 12.80 -6.45 -1.78
N ASN A 48 12.56 -5.38 -1.01
CA ASN A 48 13.27 -5.10 0.22
C ASN A 48 12.60 -5.89 1.38
N PRO A 49 13.34 -6.73 2.13
CA PRO A 49 12.77 -7.51 3.21
C PRO A 49 12.09 -6.70 4.33
N GLU A 50 12.64 -5.53 4.70
CA GLU A 50 12.07 -4.69 5.77
C GLU A 50 10.74 -4.09 5.34
N ASP A 51 10.71 -3.49 4.14
CA ASP A 51 9.49 -2.96 3.53
C ASP A 51 8.45 -4.06 3.31
N LYS A 52 8.88 -5.26 2.92
CA LYS A 52 7.99 -6.42 2.72
C LYS A 52 7.35 -6.88 4.02
N ILE A 53 8.12 -6.99 5.11
CA ILE A 53 7.57 -7.35 6.43
C ILE A 53 6.52 -6.31 6.84
N TYR A 54 6.86 -5.04 6.73
CA TYR A 54 5.94 -3.95 7.06
C TYR A 54 4.69 -3.96 6.18
N ALA A 55 4.81 -4.31 4.90
CA ALA A 55 3.69 -4.45 4.00
C ALA A 55 2.76 -5.63 4.37
N ILE A 56 3.34 -6.76 4.78
CA ILE A 56 2.61 -7.95 5.26
C ILE A 56 1.86 -7.67 6.55
N ASP A 57 2.45 -6.89 7.46
CA ASP A 57 1.79 -6.49 8.71
C ASP A 57 0.52 -5.66 8.42
N ILE A 58 0.56 -4.81 7.38
CA ILE A 58 -0.61 -4.02 6.94
C ILE A 58 -1.62 -4.89 6.19
N ASP A 59 -1.15 -5.72 5.26
CA ASP A 59 -1.97 -6.61 4.44
C ASP A 59 -1.26 -7.96 4.24
N PRO A 60 -1.67 -9.02 4.98
CA PRO A 60 -1.04 -10.33 4.91
C PRO A 60 -1.00 -10.96 3.52
N ASP A 61 -1.91 -10.56 2.61
CA ASP A 61 -1.95 -11.05 1.23
C ASP A 61 -0.70 -10.61 0.44
N LEU A 62 0.03 -9.60 0.90
CA LEU A 62 1.29 -9.17 0.30
C LEU A 62 2.45 -10.16 0.51
N GLY A 63 2.28 -11.19 1.36
CA GLY A 63 3.27 -12.22 1.62
C GLY A 63 3.68 -13.00 0.37
N ASP A 64 2.74 -13.19 -0.55
CA ASP A 64 2.92 -13.95 -1.80
C ASP A 64 3.75 -13.20 -2.85
N PHE A 65 3.96 -11.89 -2.69
CA PHE A 65 4.69 -11.07 -3.64
C PHE A 65 6.19 -11.03 -3.32
N ASN A 66 7.04 -11.35 -4.28
CA ASN A 66 8.51 -11.32 -4.13
C ASN A 66 9.17 -10.08 -4.77
N LYS A 67 8.39 -9.25 -5.47
CA LYS A 67 8.81 -8.03 -6.16
C LYS A 67 7.59 -7.15 -6.40
N GLY A 68 7.83 -5.87 -6.63
CA GLY A 68 6.79 -4.87 -6.89
C GLY A 68 6.78 -3.79 -5.82
N PHE A 69 5.84 -2.87 -5.93
CA PHE A 69 5.77 -1.67 -5.11
C PHE A 69 4.34 -1.50 -4.57
N ALA A 70 4.18 -1.54 -3.26
CA ALA A 70 2.89 -1.28 -2.62
C ALA A 70 2.75 0.21 -2.29
N ILE A 71 1.62 0.81 -2.65
CA ILE A 71 1.27 2.17 -2.23
C ILE A 71 0.40 2.08 -0.99
N VAL A 72 0.91 2.67 0.10
CA VAL A 72 0.27 2.67 1.41
C VAL A 72 -0.22 4.06 1.75
N VAL A 73 -1.40 4.13 2.33
CA VAL A 73 -1.94 5.30 3.01
C VAL A 73 -2.00 5.01 4.49
N SER A 74 -1.62 5.99 5.31
CA SER A 74 -1.62 5.88 6.76
C SER A 74 -2.10 7.18 7.42
N VAL A 75 -2.82 7.05 8.53
CA VAL A 75 -3.08 8.15 9.46
C VAL A 75 -1.78 8.42 10.23
N SER A 76 -1.51 9.69 10.52
CA SER A 76 -0.28 10.12 11.22
C SER A 76 -0.27 9.69 12.68
#